data_AF-I3XXJ6-F1
#
_entry.id   AF-I3XXJ6-F1
#
_cell.length_a   1.000
_cell.length_b   1.000
_cell.length_c   1.000
_cell.angle_alpha   90.00
_cell.angle_beta   90.00
_cell.angle_gamma   90.00
#
_symmetry.space_group_name_H-M   'P 1'
#
loop_
_entity.id
_entity.type
_entity.pdbx_description
1 polymer ?
#
loop_
_entity_poly.entity_id
_entity_poly.type
_entity_poly.pdbx_seq_one_letter_code
_entity_poly.pdbx_strand_id
1 'polypeptide(L)'
;MNISYKPLVDRFAIPRPTLIEWQKRAEEKENWRVKHLAYLRMQLDVEKETCLEIKAYAPCNEDLFLLTVYIFFHNIKHYLPKQELMRSFRAFSLETRSGVEYQHDFAGRIWSLRMGEESSKKMVNYYRLFDLLKQLTAAQYALLLSFSIEFVEQIKAKYTIETRSYLESKTWQELFTYDKAFSLKSIEMFFKAKGIF
;
A
#
# COMPACT_ATOMS: atom_id res chain seq x y z
N MET A 1 -7.64 -33.05 -6.64
CA MET A 1 -7.95 -31.62 -6.38
C MET A 1 -7.47 -30.79 -7.57
N ASN A 2 -8.36 -30.01 -8.19
CA ASN A 2 -8.00 -29.14 -9.31
C ASN A 2 -7.38 -27.85 -8.75
N ILE A 3 -6.05 -27.81 -8.63
CA ILE A 3 -5.34 -26.67 -8.03
C ILE A 3 -5.24 -25.56 -9.07
N SER A 4 -5.78 -24.38 -8.76
CA SER A 4 -5.65 -23.20 -9.61
C SER A 4 -4.21 -22.68 -9.57
N TYR A 5 -3.57 -22.57 -10.74
CA TYR A 5 -2.23 -21.96 -10.87
C TYR A 5 -2.28 -20.43 -10.91
N LYS A 6 -3.46 -19.83 -11.05
CA LYS A 6 -3.60 -18.38 -11.22
C LYS A 6 -2.92 -17.57 -10.10
N PRO A 7 -3.08 -17.89 -8.80
CA PRO A 7 -2.39 -17.17 -7.73
C PRO A 7 -0.86 -17.22 -7.84
N LEU A 8 -0.30 -18.35 -8.28
CA LEU A 8 1.15 -18.50 -8.46
C LEU A 8 1.66 -17.69 -9.66
N VAL A 9 0.89 -17.67 -10.76
CA VAL A 9 1.19 -16.85 -11.94
C VAL A 9 1.15 -15.37 -11.57
N ASP A 10 0.06 -14.93 -10.93
CA ASP A 10 -0.17 -13.53 -10.62
C ASP A 10 0.85 -13.02 -9.57
N ARG A 11 1.20 -13.83 -8.57
CA ARG A 11 2.11 -13.43 -7.47
C ARG A 11 3.59 -13.51 -7.82
N PHE A 12 4.00 -14.54 -8.56
CA PHE A 12 5.43 -14.84 -8.82
C PHE A 12 5.84 -14.65 -10.28
N ALA A 13 4.91 -14.23 -11.15
CA ALA A 13 5.13 -14.07 -12.59
C ALA A 13 5.65 -15.35 -13.29
N ILE A 14 5.35 -16.53 -12.73
CA ILE A 14 5.76 -17.81 -13.32
C ILE A 14 4.72 -18.24 -14.35
N PRO A 15 5.08 -18.49 -15.62
CA PRO A 15 4.12 -18.93 -16.63
C PRO A 15 3.42 -20.24 -16.26
N ARG A 16 2.12 -20.31 -16.53
CA ARG A 16 1.31 -21.51 -16.26
C ARG A 16 1.91 -22.81 -16.88
N PRO A 17 2.44 -22.82 -18.12
CA PRO A 17 3.07 -24.02 -18.67
C PRO A 17 4.23 -24.54 -17.80
N THR A 18 5.05 -23.64 -17.25
CA THR A 18 6.15 -23.98 -16.34
C THR A 18 5.65 -24.62 -15.05
N LEU A 19 4.58 -24.09 -14.45
CA LEU A 19 3.99 -24.66 -13.24
C LEU A 19 3.40 -26.07 -13.47
N ILE A 20 2.79 -26.29 -14.64
CA ILE A 20 2.28 -27.61 -15.05
C ILE A 20 3.45 -28.58 -15.23
N GLU A 21 4.53 -28.13 -15.88
CA GLU A 21 5.75 -28.91 -16.08
C GLU A 21 6.36 -29.35 -14.75
N TRP A 22 6.49 -28.42 -13.79
CA TRP A 22 6.99 -28.72 -12.45
C TRP A 22 6.10 -29.72 -11.71
N GLN A 23 4.77 -29.61 -11.85
CA GLN A 23 3.81 -30.53 -11.22
C GLN A 23 3.87 -31.94 -11.82
N LYS A 24 4.12 -32.09 -13.12
CA LYS A 24 4.22 -33.39 -13.79
C LYS A 24 5.40 -34.22 -13.30
N ARG A 25 6.45 -33.57 -12.79
CA ARG A 25 7.63 -34.23 -12.22
C ARG A 25 7.44 -34.71 -10.77
N ALA A 26 6.20 -34.70 -10.24
CA ALA A 26 5.90 -35.14 -8.88
C ALA A 26 6.28 -36.61 -8.60
N GLU A 27 6.31 -37.45 -9.64
CA GLU A 27 6.70 -38.86 -9.55
C GLU A 27 8.23 -39.06 -9.47
N GLU A 28 9.02 -38.05 -9.82
CA GLU A 28 10.48 -38.07 -9.69
C GLU A 28 10.88 -37.82 -8.23
N LYS A 29 11.50 -38.81 -7.58
CA LYS A 29 12.02 -38.67 -6.21
C LYS A 29 13.04 -37.52 -6.16
N GLU A 30 12.93 -36.70 -5.11
CA GLU A 30 13.82 -35.58 -4.80
C GLU A 30 13.87 -34.43 -5.82
N ASN A 31 12.85 -34.26 -6.67
CA ASN A 31 12.84 -33.16 -7.63
C ASN A 31 12.70 -31.78 -6.95
N TRP A 32 13.71 -30.92 -7.12
CA TRP A 32 13.72 -29.57 -6.57
C TRP A 32 12.56 -28.70 -7.07
N ARG A 33 12.05 -28.89 -8.29
CA ARG A 33 10.94 -28.13 -8.86
C ARG A 33 9.64 -28.39 -8.12
N VAL A 34 9.42 -29.64 -7.71
CA VAL A 34 8.25 -30.06 -6.94
C VAL A 34 8.33 -29.49 -5.53
N LYS A 35 9.52 -29.58 -4.89
CA LYS A 35 9.78 -28.96 -3.58
C LYS A 35 9.59 -27.44 -3.62
N HIS A 36 10.09 -26.79 -4.67
CA HIS A 36 9.95 -25.35 -4.86
C HIS A 36 8.48 -24.95 -5.12
N LEU A 37 7.74 -25.69 -5.93
CA LEU A 37 6.30 -25.46 -6.14
C LEU A 37 5.50 -25.59 -4.83
N ALA A 38 5.83 -26.57 -3.99
CA ALA A 38 5.21 -26.72 -2.67
C ALA A 38 5.56 -25.54 -1.75
N TYR A 39 6.82 -25.07 -1.77
CA TYR A 39 7.25 -23.88 -1.04
C TYR A 39 6.49 -22.62 -1.48
N LEU A 40 6.33 -22.37 -2.78
CA LEU A 40 5.58 -21.21 -3.30
C LEU A 40 4.10 -21.26 -2.88
N ARG A 41 3.50 -22.45 -2.81
CA ARG A 41 2.13 -22.62 -2.30
C ARG A 41 2.04 -22.29 -0.82
N MET A 42 2.97 -22.82 -0.02
CA MET A 42 3.05 -22.50 1.41
C MET A 42 3.23 -21.00 1.65
N GLN A 43 4.04 -20.31 0.82
CA GLN A 43 4.16 -18.85 0.90
C GLN A 43 2.83 -18.13 0.67
N LEU A 44 2.03 -18.55 -0.32
CA LEU A 44 0.71 -17.97 -0.57
C LEU A 44 -0.24 -18.19 0.61
N ASP A 45 -0.19 -19.36 1.24
CA ASP A 45 -1.01 -19.67 2.42
C ASP A 45 -0.61 -18.77 3.60
N VAL A 46 0.68 -18.61 3.86
CA VAL A 46 1.21 -17.71 4.90
C VAL A 46 0.84 -16.25 4.61
N GLU A 47 0.95 -15.79 3.36
CA GLU A 47 0.51 -14.44 2.98
C GLU A 47 -0.98 -14.24 3.23
N LYS A 48 -1.82 -15.23 2.90
CA LYS A 48 -3.26 -15.19 3.13
C LYS A 48 -3.60 -15.14 4.63
N GLU A 49 -2.95 -15.95 5.44
CA GLU A 49 -3.10 -15.92 6.90
C GLU A 49 -2.68 -14.55 7.46
N THR A 50 -1.54 -14.03 7.01
CA THR A 50 -1.06 -12.69 7.40
C THR A 50 -2.05 -11.59 7.01
N CYS A 51 -2.68 -11.67 5.83
CA CYS A 51 -3.75 -10.73 5.44
C CYS A 51 -4.96 -10.79 6.40
N LEU A 52 -5.37 -11.99 6.80
CA LEU A 52 -6.48 -12.16 7.75
C LEU A 52 -6.16 -11.57 9.13
N GLU A 53 -4.91 -11.73 9.59
CA GLU A 53 -4.43 -11.11 10.82
C GLU A 53 -4.43 -9.57 10.72
N ILE A 54 -3.94 -9.01 9.60
CA ILE A 54 -3.99 -7.56 9.37
C ILE A 54 -5.43 -7.07 9.37
N LYS A 55 -6.34 -7.78 8.68
CA LYS A 55 -7.76 -7.47 8.62
C LYS A 55 -8.42 -7.47 10.01
N ALA A 56 -7.96 -8.30 10.94
CA ALA A 56 -8.47 -8.35 12.31
C ALA A 56 -8.19 -7.05 13.10
N TYR A 57 -7.15 -6.29 12.74
CA TYR A 57 -6.91 -4.94 13.28
C TYR A 57 -7.83 -3.87 12.68
N ALA A 58 -8.69 -4.24 11.73
CA ALA A 58 -9.66 -3.37 11.05
C ALA A 58 -9.05 -2.06 10.55
N PRO A 59 -8.02 -2.10 9.67
CA PRO A 59 -7.52 -0.89 9.02
C PRO A 59 -8.68 -0.17 8.30
N CYS A 60 -8.74 1.16 8.34
CA CYS A 60 -9.73 1.90 7.53
C CYS A 60 -9.12 2.49 6.26
N ASN A 61 -9.99 2.93 5.35
CA ASN A 61 -9.59 3.57 4.09
C ASN A 61 -8.70 4.80 4.33
N GLU A 62 -8.97 5.58 5.40
CA GLU A 62 -8.21 6.77 5.75
C GLU A 62 -6.78 6.43 6.20
N ASP A 63 -6.61 5.37 6.99
CA ASP A 63 -5.28 4.89 7.41
C ASP A 63 -4.45 4.50 6.18
N LEU A 64 -5.04 3.73 5.27
CA LEU A 64 -4.36 3.28 4.05
C LEU A 64 -4.11 4.43 3.07
N PHE A 65 -5.00 5.43 3.03
CA PHE A 65 -4.80 6.67 2.28
C PHE A 65 -3.56 7.41 2.76
N LEU A 66 -3.45 7.68 4.06
CA LEU A 66 -2.31 8.44 4.60
C LEU A 66 -0.99 7.70 4.38
N LEU A 67 -0.97 6.37 4.56
CA LEU A 67 0.21 5.55 4.31
C LEU A 67 0.64 5.59 2.83
N THR A 68 -0.29 5.39 1.90
CA THR A 68 0.00 5.35 0.46
C THR A 68 0.40 6.72 -0.09
N VAL A 69 -0.23 7.81 0.38
CA VAL A 69 0.17 9.18 0.01
C VAL A 69 1.58 9.50 0.51
N TYR A 70 1.92 9.09 1.73
CA TYR A 70 3.27 9.26 2.24
C TYR A 70 4.31 8.53 1.40
N ILE A 71 4.05 7.27 1.06
CA ILE A 71 4.90 6.45 0.16
C ILE A 71 5.05 7.13 -1.21
N PHE A 72 3.97 7.69 -1.73
CA PHE A 72 3.97 8.41 -3.01
C PHE A 72 4.87 9.64 -3.00
N PHE A 73 4.74 10.52 -2.00
CA PHE A 73 5.54 11.74 -1.92
C PHE A 73 7.00 11.48 -1.61
N HIS A 74 7.30 10.46 -0.80
CA HIS A 74 8.67 10.07 -0.46
C HIS A 74 9.30 9.14 -1.50
N ASN A 75 8.57 8.82 -2.57
CA ASN A 75 9.01 7.91 -3.64
C ASN A 75 9.58 6.58 -3.10
N ILE A 76 8.96 6.03 -2.06
CA ILE A 76 9.40 4.76 -1.46
C ILE A 76 9.04 3.62 -2.43
N LYS A 77 10.05 2.92 -2.92
CA LYS A 77 9.92 1.81 -3.89
C LYS A 77 10.33 0.45 -3.34
N HIS A 78 10.86 0.43 -2.12
CA HIS A 78 11.44 -0.76 -1.50
C HIS A 78 11.08 -0.78 -0.03
N TYR A 79 11.33 -1.93 0.60
CA TYR A 79 11.13 -2.11 2.02
C TYR A 79 11.86 -1.03 2.81
N LEU A 80 11.13 -0.39 3.72
CA LEU A 80 11.65 0.58 4.67
C LEU A 80 11.50 -0.05 6.06
N PRO A 81 12.52 0.00 6.94
CA PRO A 81 12.37 -0.49 8.30
C PRO A 81 11.24 0.22 9.05
N LYS A 82 10.44 -0.53 9.81
CA LYS A 82 9.24 -0.02 10.50
C LYS A 82 9.51 1.21 11.37
N GLN A 83 10.61 1.19 12.11
CA GLN A 83 10.99 2.31 12.98
C GLN A 83 11.37 3.57 12.19
N GLU A 84 12.05 3.38 11.05
CA GLU A 84 12.42 4.48 10.16
C GLU A 84 11.18 5.10 9.55
N LEU A 85 10.27 4.28 9.00
CA LEU A 85 8.98 4.72 8.48
C LEU A 85 8.18 5.50 9.53
N MET A 86 8.06 4.98 10.75
CA MET A 86 7.31 5.63 11.83
C MET A 86 7.90 7.00 12.20
N ARG A 87 9.23 7.12 12.21
CA ARG A 87 9.92 8.38 12.53
C ARG A 87 9.69 9.43 11.44
N SER A 88 9.92 9.08 10.18
CA SER A 88 9.74 10.01 9.05
C SER A 88 8.27 10.33 8.81
N PHE A 89 7.37 9.37 8.98
CA PHE A 89 5.93 9.58 8.86
C PHE A 89 5.38 10.51 9.94
N ARG A 90 5.94 10.45 11.17
CA ARG A 90 5.66 11.42 12.21
C ARG A 90 6.11 12.82 11.82
N ALA A 91 7.30 12.98 11.25
CA ALA A 91 7.76 14.27 10.74
C ALA A 91 6.80 14.80 9.66
N PHE A 92 6.47 13.96 8.66
CA PHE A 92 5.52 14.27 7.60
C PHE A 92 4.16 14.75 8.12
N SER A 93 3.60 14.09 9.15
CA SER A 93 2.30 14.48 9.75
C SER A 93 2.31 15.84 10.46
N LEU A 94 3.49 16.33 10.86
CA LEU A 94 3.68 17.58 11.58
C LEU A 94 4.17 18.72 10.68
N GLU A 95 4.46 18.45 9.41
CA GLU A 95 4.90 19.47 8.48
C GLU A 95 3.81 20.53 8.28
N THR A 96 4.17 21.79 8.51
CA THR A 96 3.34 22.94 8.16
C THR A 96 3.76 23.42 6.78
N ARG A 97 2.83 23.33 5.83
CA ARG A 97 3.03 23.79 4.45
C ARG A 97 2.14 24.99 4.16
N SER A 98 2.60 25.89 3.30
CA SER A 98 1.88 27.09 2.88
C SER A 98 1.88 27.19 1.35
N GLY A 99 0.85 27.82 0.78
CA GLY A 99 0.64 27.92 -0.66
C GLY A 99 -0.84 27.80 -1.01
N VAL A 100 -1.21 28.21 -2.22
CA VAL A 100 -2.60 28.12 -2.70
C VAL A 100 -2.97 26.65 -2.96
N GLU A 101 -2.00 25.85 -3.38
CA GLU A 101 -2.12 24.40 -3.64
C GLU A 101 -2.52 23.64 -2.37
N TYR A 102 -2.04 24.11 -1.21
CA TYR A 102 -2.38 23.53 0.08
C TYR A 102 -3.79 23.88 0.55
N GLN A 103 -4.51 24.79 -0.11
CA GLN A 103 -5.93 25.05 0.17
C GLN A 103 -6.86 24.03 -0.51
N HIS A 104 -6.33 23.17 -1.38
CA HIS A 104 -7.09 22.13 -2.06
C HIS A 104 -7.52 21.00 -1.10
N ASP A 105 -8.72 20.43 -1.30
CA ASP A 105 -9.28 19.37 -0.44
C ASP A 105 -8.35 18.16 -0.27
N PHE A 106 -7.67 17.75 -1.35
CA PHE A 106 -6.62 16.73 -1.31
C PHE A 106 -5.56 17.02 -0.23
N ALA A 107 -5.05 18.25 -0.14
CA ALA A 107 -4.09 18.65 0.88
C ALA A 107 -4.71 18.61 2.28
N GLY A 108 -5.95 19.07 2.43
CA GLY A 108 -6.70 19.04 3.68
C GLY A 108 -6.99 17.63 4.23
N ARG A 109 -6.98 16.61 3.35
CA ARG A 109 -7.06 15.19 3.76
C ARG A 109 -5.73 14.67 4.31
N ILE A 110 -4.62 15.35 4.06
CA ILE A 110 -3.26 14.91 4.41
C ILE A 110 -2.74 15.72 5.59
N TRP A 111 -2.83 17.04 5.53
CA TRP A 111 -2.32 17.95 6.55
C TRP A 111 -3.44 18.80 7.14
N SER A 112 -3.28 19.18 8.41
CA SER A 112 -4.18 20.12 9.05
C SER A 112 -3.92 21.54 8.54
N LEU A 113 -4.90 22.15 7.90
CA LEU A 113 -4.81 23.53 7.39
C LEU A 113 -5.27 24.54 8.45
N ARG A 114 -4.56 25.66 8.57
CA ARG A 114 -5.09 26.85 9.24
C ARG A 114 -6.07 27.53 8.28
N MET A 115 -7.36 27.29 8.47
CA MET A 115 -8.42 28.02 7.77
C MET A 115 -8.76 29.28 8.56
N GLY A 116 -8.08 30.40 8.26
CA GLY A 116 -8.47 31.74 8.70
C GLY A 116 -8.52 32.02 10.21
N GLU A 117 -8.69 33.29 10.55
CA GLU A 117 -9.03 33.72 11.91
C GLU A 117 -10.43 33.16 12.24
N GLU A 118 -10.53 32.39 13.32
CA GLU A 118 -11.78 31.80 13.82
C GLU A 118 -12.44 30.68 12.98
N SER A 119 -11.75 29.55 12.72
CA SER A 119 -12.47 28.27 12.61
C SER A 119 -11.59 27.07 12.92
N SER A 120 -12.21 26.06 13.53
CA SER A 120 -11.60 24.88 14.14
C SER A 120 -10.55 24.19 13.26
N LYS A 121 -9.31 24.07 13.78
CA LYS A 121 -8.30 23.17 13.20
C LYS A 121 -8.83 21.74 13.24
N LYS A 122 -9.30 21.19 12.11
CA LYS A 122 -9.56 19.76 12.00
C LYS A 122 -8.24 19.06 11.71
N MET A 123 -7.61 18.54 12.76
CA MET A 123 -6.38 17.78 12.63
C MET A 123 -6.68 16.42 11.97
N VAL A 124 -5.96 16.09 10.89
CA VAL A 124 -6.03 14.77 10.28
C VAL A 124 -5.60 13.73 11.32
N ASN A 125 -6.38 12.68 11.50
CA ASN A 125 -6.17 11.71 12.58
C ASN A 125 -5.12 10.66 12.19
N TYR A 126 -3.84 10.99 12.35
CA TYR A 126 -2.74 10.05 12.16
C TYR A 126 -2.60 9.02 13.30
N TYR A 127 -3.23 9.24 14.46
CA TYR A 127 -3.04 8.44 15.66
C TYR A 127 -3.43 6.97 15.43
N ARG A 128 -4.57 6.74 14.77
CA ARG A 128 -5.07 5.40 14.45
C ARG A 128 -4.07 4.61 13.60
N LEU A 129 -3.55 5.22 12.54
CA LEU A 129 -2.53 4.59 11.69
C LEU A 129 -1.23 4.32 12.46
N PHE A 130 -0.78 5.24 13.33
CA PHE A 130 0.39 4.97 14.17
C PHE A 130 0.17 3.77 15.10
N ASP A 131 -1.00 3.63 15.69
CA ASP A 131 -1.31 2.51 16.57
C ASP A 131 -1.42 1.19 15.81
N LEU A 132 -2.05 1.20 14.62
CA LEU A 132 -2.04 0.07 13.71
C LEU A 132 -0.59 -0.37 13.42
N LEU A 133 0.26 0.53 12.92
CA LEU A 133 1.65 0.22 12.55
C LEU A 133 2.49 -0.28 13.75
N LYS A 134 2.23 0.22 14.97
CA LYS A 134 2.89 -0.30 16.18
C LYS A 134 2.53 -1.76 16.45
N GLN A 135 1.24 -2.09 16.34
CA GLN A 135 0.71 -3.43 16.64
C GLN A 135 1.15 -4.49 15.63
N LEU A 136 1.35 -4.11 14.37
CA LEU A 136 1.75 -5.07 13.34
C LEU A 136 3.09 -5.74 13.67
N THR A 137 3.13 -7.07 13.50
CA THR A 137 4.39 -7.83 13.48
C THR A 137 5.26 -7.41 12.29
N ALA A 138 6.52 -7.86 12.26
CA ALA A 138 7.42 -7.55 11.14
C ALA A 138 6.87 -8.07 9.80
N ALA A 139 6.29 -9.28 9.79
CA ALA A 139 5.70 -9.88 8.59
C ALA A 139 4.45 -9.12 8.13
N GLN A 140 3.54 -8.82 9.04
CA GLN A 140 2.32 -8.06 8.75
C GLN A 140 2.66 -6.65 8.22
N TYR A 141 3.62 -5.97 8.84
CA TYR A 141 4.10 -4.67 8.39
C TYR A 141 4.71 -4.75 6.98
N ALA A 142 5.60 -5.72 6.74
CA ALA A 142 6.25 -5.88 5.44
C ALA A 142 5.23 -6.14 4.33
N LEU A 143 4.21 -6.97 4.61
CA LEU A 143 3.14 -7.28 3.68
C LEU A 143 2.29 -6.03 3.37
N LEU A 144 1.83 -5.32 4.41
CA LEU A 144 1.05 -4.09 4.23
C LEU A 144 1.83 -3.01 3.46
N LEU A 145 3.12 -2.83 3.78
CA LEU A 145 3.99 -1.91 3.07
C LEU A 145 4.13 -2.31 1.60
N SER A 146 4.35 -3.60 1.31
CA SER A 146 4.48 -4.08 -0.07
C SER A 146 3.23 -3.80 -0.91
N PHE A 147 2.03 -4.02 -0.37
CA PHE A 147 0.78 -3.69 -1.04
C PHE A 147 0.60 -2.18 -1.22
N SER A 148 1.03 -1.39 -0.24
CA SER A 148 0.96 0.07 -0.35
C SER A 148 1.89 0.63 -1.43
N ILE A 149 3.09 0.04 -1.58
CA ILE A 149 4.00 0.36 -2.69
C ILE A 149 3.38 -0.05 -4.02
N GLU A 150 2.84 -1.28 -4.12
CA GLU A 150 2.19 -1.77 -5.34
C GLU A 150 1.02 -0.87 -5.76
N PHE A 151 0.19 -0.43 -4.80
CA PHE A 151 -0.87 0.54 -5.08
C PHE A 151 -0.33 1.83 -5.69
N VAL A 152 0.73 2.39 -5.08
CA VAL A 152 1.38 3.63 -5.55
C VAL A 152 1.95 3.47 -6.96
N GLU A 153 2.54 2.31 -7.28
CA GLU A 153 3.03 2.04 -8.63
C GLU A 153 1.90 1.94 -9.64
N GLN A 154 0.79 1.26 -9.29
CA GLN A 154 -0.38 1.15 -10.17
C GLN A 154 -1.03 2.50 -10.47
N ILE A 155 -1.19 3.38 -9.48
CA ILE A 155 -1.76 4.71 -9.72
C ILE A 155 -0.80 5.59 -10.53
N LYS A 156 0.52 5.52 -10.29
CA LYS A 156 1.51 6.26 -11.10
C LYS A 156 1.42 5.86 -12.56
N ALA A 157 1.35 4.55 -12.83
CA ALA A 157 1.19 4.03 -14.19
C ALA A 157 -0.16 4.43 -14.80
N LYS A 158 -1.27 4.29 -14.07
CA LYS A 158 -2.62 4.55 -14.57
C LYS A 158 -2.89 6.02 -14.89
N TYR A 159 -2.39 6.93 -14.06
CA TYR A 159 -2.64 8.36 -14.19
C TYR A 159 -1.45 9.13 -14.78
N THR A 160 -0.35 8.44 -15.11
CA THR A 160 0.90 9.04 -15.63
C THR A 160 1.42 10.15 -14.71
N ILE A 161 1.39 9.89 -13.41
CA ILE A 161 1.81 10.85 -12.38
C ILE A 161 3.28 10.61 -12.02
N GLU A 162 4.09 11.66 -12.06
CA GLU A 162 5.45 11.64 -11.51
C GLU A 162 5.48 12.13 -10.06
N THR A 163 6.40 11.57 -9.26
CA THR A 163 6.74 12.15 -7.95
C THR A 163 7.67 13.34 -8.17
N ARG A 164 7.17 14.56 -8.02
CA ARG A 164 7.98 15.79 -7.92
C ARG A 164 7.39 16.65 -6.80
N SER A 165 8.26 17.24 -5.97
CA SER A 165 7.99 18.25 -4.92
C SER A 165 6.54 18.31 -4.41
N TYR A 166 6.27 17.69 -3.25
CA TYR A 166 4.96 17.59 -2.57
C TYR A 166 3.78 18.16 -3.38
N LEU A 167 3.28 19.34 -3.01
CA LEU A 167 2.23 20.05 -3.75
C LEU A 167 2.73 21.38 -4.33
N GLU A 168 4.00 21.76 -4.09
CA GLU A 168 4.52 23.04 -4.57
C GLU A 168 4.51 23.09 -6.10
N SER A 169 4.01 24.21 -6.66
CA SER A 169 3.92 24.43 -8.11
C SER A 169 2.99 23.46 -8.85
N LYS A 170 2.12 22.74 -8.13
CA LYS A 170 1.10 21.89 -8.73
C LYS A 170 -0.10 22.70 -9.19
N THR A 171 -0.51 22.47 -10.42
CA THR A 171 -1.75 23.05 -10.94
C THR A 171 -2.97 22.43 -10.25
N TRP A 172 -4.08 23.16 -10.21
CA TRP A 172 -5.36 22.62 -9.72
C TRP A 172 -5.76 21.32 -10.45
N GLN A 173 -5.48 21.22 -11.75
CA GLN A 173 -5.74 20.01 -12.54
C GLN A 173 -4.91 18.80 -12.06
N GLU A 174 -3.64 19.00 -11.71
CA GLU A 174 -2.81 17.96 -11.10
C GLU A 174 -3.36 17.53 -9.73
N LEU A 175 -3.80 18.48 -8.91
CA LEU A 175 -4.37 18.18 -7.58
C LEU A 175 -5.69 17.41 -7.69
N PHE A 176 -6.57 17.72 -8.65
CA PHE A 176 -7.75 16.91 -8.95
C PHE A 176 -7.39 15.50 -9.43
N THR A 177 -6.30 15.39 -10.20
CA THR A 177 -5.80 14.08 -10.63
C THR A 177 -5.32 13.26 -9.43
N TYR A 178 -4.65 13.90 -8.46
CA TYR A 178 -4.23 13.24 -7.21
C TYR A 178 -5.43 12.81 -6.37
N ASP A 179 -6.43 13.68 -6.21
CA ASP A 179 -7.65 13.33 -5.47
C ASP A 179 -8.38 12.13 -6.10
N LYS A 180 -8.48 12.10 -7.43
CA LYS A 180 -9.04 10.98 -8.17
C LYS A 180 -8.22 9.70 -8.01
N ALA A 181 -6.90 9.80 -8.11
CA ALA A 181 -5.98 8.66 -8.00
C ALA A 181 -5.99 8.02 -6.60
N PHE A 182 -6.06 8.85 -5.55
CA PHE A 182 -6.11 8.44 -4.14
C PHE A 182 -7.52 8.56 -3.54
N SER A 183 -8.56 8.38 -4.37
CA SER A 183 -9.93 8.33 -3.89
C SER A 183 -10.11 7.14 -2.93
N LEU A 184 -10.86 7.32 -1.84
CA LEU A 184 -11.08 6.26 -0.84
C LEU A 184 -11.67 4.99 -1.48
N LYS A 185 -12.51 5.15 -2.51
CA LYS A 185 -13.04 4.03 -3.31
C LYS A 185 -11.93 3.23 -4.01
N SER A 186 -10.93 3.91 -4.59
CA SER A 186 -9.82 3.22 -5.27
C SER A 186 -8.94 2.46 -4.29
N ILE A 187 -8.71 3.04 -3.11
CA ILE A 187 -8.00 2.41 -1.99
C ILE A 187 -8.78 1.18 -1.51
N GLU A 188 -10.06 1.34 -1.19
CA GLU A 188 -10.93 0.26 -0.74
C GLU A 188 -10.91 -0.90 -1.73
N MET A 189 -11.16 -0.62 -3.02
CA MET A 189 -11.18 -1.64 -4.07
C MET A 189 -9.85 -2.41 -4.15
N PHE A 190 -8.71 -1.71 -4.12
CA PHE A 190 -7.40 -2.33 -4.21
C PHE A 190 -7.10 -3.22 -2.99
N PHE A 191 -7.22 -2.67 -1.78
CA PHE A 191 -6.86 -3.39 -0.56
C PHE A 191 -7.86 -4.48 -0.20
N LYS A 192 -9.13 -4.37 -0.62
CA LYS A 192 -10.12 -5.45 -0.53
C LYS A 192 -9.77 -6.61 -1.44
N ALA A 193 -9.28 -6.34 -2.65
CA ALA A 193 -8.78 -7.38 -3.56
C ALA A 193 -7.52 -8.08 -3.00
N LYS A 194 -6.74 -7.40 -2.15
CA LYS A 194 -5.59 -7.97 -1.43
C LYS A 194 -5.96 -8.69 -0.12
N GLY A 195 -7.21 -8.64 0.31
CA GLY A 195 -7.70 -9.29 1.54
C GLY A 195 -7.43 -8.52 2.83
N ILE A 196 -7.13 -7.22 2.75
CA ILE A 196 -6.90 -6.33 3.91
C ILE A 196 -8.22 -5.80 4.50
N PHE A 197 -9.32 -5.87 3.73
CA PHE A 197 -10.69 -5.52 4.13
C PHE A 197 -11.62 -6.73 4.16
#